data_AF-A0AAJ2A1H3-F1
#
_entry.id   AF-A0AAJ2A1H3-F1
#
_cell.length_a   1.000
_cell.length_b   1.000
_cell.length_c   1.000
_cell.angle_alpha   90.00
_cell.angle_beta   90.00
_cell.angle_gamma   90.00
#
_symmetry.space_group_name_H-M   'P 1'
#
loop_
_entity.id
_entity.type
_entity.pdbx_description
1 polymer ?
#
loop_
_entity_poly.entity_id
_entity_poly.type
_entity_poly.pdbx_seq_one_letter_code
_entity_poly.pdbx_strand_id
1 'polypeptide(L)'
;MSVPSTPQLRAGEREHIEPSDTEAGHGDPGPRAAEDLAKCEALISRAAATGTILDNADVDAVRNARCAFGRGVWNRATASAFYGAMSRIAAASHYPGSSIVADLDHCRDMVSYGAQNGKPLDEHDVEAMSRARAAQQNRTWNAETESAFYAAMSRIAHAVTPVVAATAGNEAREGARRAIRIYTRSAIALTVLVVSLSCLLFVGNQISSDIANVVKSNDAAALTLHNQLQAHAVAIGEAVKKKDDAALIALQNSQPALQIKEELQNFATNNRQLFADVSRISALTTGLGLGVIRSPYKRPCDDQESVLNFQSAYRTSHSRRYTGGNVDSDWQCNPDVARKVLEITLPLLAKPRAQTGDEHPPTDLDAVEQGFQKIAVYQDIRAMALYANDIILSIVGAVTGFLLPVLYAWLGACAAILRQLSAESSASTFHPEHSKVANRAHVTSAIIVGISIGLFSKLLEGGKDVSPLALAFIAGYASDKFFYFVDRLVGAMFPPRDAPPARGHASGTLSGGKTRISAGSAAARSVEGGESPRGHA
;
A
#
# COMPACT_ATOMS: atom_id res chain seq x y z
N MET A 1 65.09 -35.63 10.42
CA MET A 1 63.83 -35.84 9.67
C MET A 1 64.14 -35.54 8.22
N SER A 2 64.13 -36.58 7.40
CA SER A 2 64.90 -36.70 6.17
C SER A 2 64.02 -36.47 4.94
N VAL A 3 64.56 -35.73 3.98
CA VAL A 3 63.95 -35.39 2.69
C VAL A 3 63.86 -36.64 1.81
N PRO A 4 62.73 -36.92 1.12
CA PRO A 4 62.65 -38.05 0.21
C PRO A 4 63.20 -37.69 -1.18
N SER A 5 64.13 -38.53 -1.63
CA SER A 5 64.84 -38.48 -2.90
C SER A 5 63.95 -38.88 -4.08
N THR A 6 64.08 -38.15 -5.19
CA THR A 6 63.45 -38.38 -6.50
C THR A 6 64.03 -39.65 -7.17
N PRO A 7 63.21 -40.49 -7.83
CA PRO A 7 63.72 -41.65 -8.55
C PRO A 7 64.26 -41.26 -9.94
N GLN A 8 65.46 -41.73 -10.26
CA GLN A 8 66.02 -41.74 -11.61
C GLN A 8 65.20 -42.69 -12.50
N LEU A 9 64.64 -42.17 -13.59
CA LEU A 9 64.01 -42.96 -14.64
C LEU A 9 64.97 -43.11 -15.83
N ARG A 10 65.20 -44.36 -16.21
CA ARG A 10 66.05 -44.85 -17.31
C ARG A 10 65.73 -44.18 -18.65
N ALA A 11 66.78 -43.81 -19.36
CA ALA A 11 66.75 -43.55 -20.79
C ALA A 11 66.44 -44.86 -21.54
N GLY A 12 65.24 -44.94 -22.11
CA GLY A 12 64.86 -45.94 -23.12
C GLY A 12 64.95 -45.30 -24.51
N GLU A 13 65.52 -46.04 -25.46
CA GLU A 13 65.65 -45.73 -26.88
C GLU A 13 64.38 -45.11 -27.48
N ARG A 14 64.55 -43.97 -28.17
CA ARG A 14 63.54 -43.40 -29.06
C ARG A 14 63.61 -44.12 -30.40
N GLU A 15 62.68 -45.04 -30.62
CA GLU A 15 62.30 -45.48 -31.95
C GLU A 15 61.64 -44.30 -32.69
N HIS A 16 62.16 -44.00 -33.88
CA HIS A 16 61.66 -42.96 -34.76
C HIS A 16 60.41 -43.49 -35.47
N ILE A 17 59.23 -43.26 -34.87
CA ILE A 17 57.94 -43.53 -35.51
C ILE A 17 57.54 -42.27 -36.29
N GLU A 18 57.55 -42.37 -37.62
CA GLU A 18 56.90 -41.39 -38.49
C GLU A 18 55.39 -41.36 -38.18
N PRO A 19 54.78 -40.18 -38.01
CA PRO A 19 53.34 -40.09 -37.78
C PRO A 19 52.61 -40.45 -39.08
N SER A 20 51.83 -41.53 -39.05
CA SER A 20 50.85 -41.82 -40.09
C SER A 20 49.69 -40.83 -39.98
N ASP A 21 49.72 -39.82 -40.83
CA ASP A 21 48.64 -38.86 -41.07
C ASP A 21 47.43 -39.58 -41.69
N THR A 22 46.57 -40.27 -40.91
CA THR A 22 45.29 -40.76 -41.47
C THR A 22 44.19 -41.19 -40.49
N GLU A 23 44.16 -40.73 -39.25
CA GLU A 23 42.93 -40.83 -38.43
C GLU A 23 42.56 -39.48 -37.80
N ALA A 24 41.78 -38.71 -38.56
CA ALA A 24 41.07 -37.54 -38.07
C ALA A 24 39.90 -37.99 -37.16
N GLY A 25 40.25 -38.55 -35.99
CA GLY A 25 39.29 -38.93 -34.97
C GLY A 25 38.48 -37.72 -34.53
N HIS A 26 37.15 -37.82 -34.64
CA HIS A 26 36.22 -36.89 -34.02
C HIS A 26 36.40 -36.96 -32.49
N GLY A 27 37.30 -36.13 -31.96
CA GLY A 27 37.48 -35.97 -30.54
C GLY A 27 36.29 -35.21 -29.97
N ASP A 28 35.50 -35.86 -29.13
CA ASP A 28 34.44 -35.18 -28.38
C ASP A 28 35.09 -34.08 -27.51
N PRO A 29 34.70 -32.80 -27.65
CA PRO A 29 35.21 -31.74 -26.78
C PRO A 29 34.86 -32.12 -25.34
N GLY A 30 35.88 -32.37 -24.50
CA GLY A 30 35.65 -32.72 -23.11
C GLY A 30 34.70 -31.74 -22.40
N PRO A 31 33.96 -32.17 -21.37
CA PRO A 31 32.82 -31.44 -20.81
C PRO A 31 33.13 -30.03 -20.28
N ARG A 32 34.43 -29.71 -20.08
CA ARG A 32 34.90 -28.38 -19.64
C ARG A 32 35.06 -27.36 -20.77
N ALA A 33 35.20 -27.80 -22.02
CA ALA A 33 35.51 -26.91 -23.14
C ALA A 33 34.43 -25.84 -23.37
N ALA A 34 33.15 -26.18 -23.16
CA ALA A 34 32.05 -25.23 -23.27
C ALA A 34 32.10 -24.13 -22.19
N GLU A 35 32.41 -24.50 -20.95
CA GLU A 35 32.52 -23.57 -19.83
C GLU A 35 33.73 -22.64 -20.01
N ASP A 36 34.87 -23.20 -20.40
CA ASP A 36 36.10 -22.45 -20.64
C ASP A 36 35.95 -21.47 -21.83
N LEU A 37 35.22 -21.86 -22.89
CA LEU A 37 34.88 -20.97 -24.00
C LEU A 37 34.03 -19.78 -23.54
N ALA A 38 32.96 -20.04 -22.78
CA ALA A 38 32.11 -18.98 -22.24
C ALA A 38 32.90 -18.02 -21.33
N LYS A 39 33.82 -18.57 -20.53
CA LYS A 39 34.72 -17.79 -19.68
C LYS A 39 35.68 -16.91 -20.50
N CYS A 40 36.27 -17.44 -21.58
CA CYS A 40 37.12 -16.65 -22.48
C CYS A 40 36.36 -15.55 -23.20
N GLU A 41 35.15 -15.83 -23.70
CA GLU A 41 34.29 -14.83 -24.35
C GLU A 41 33.93 -13.69 -23.38
N ALA A 42 33.67 -14.01 -22.11
CA ALA A 42 33.47 -13.02 -21.06
C ALA A 42 34.73 -12.18 -20.80
N LEU A 43 35.92 -12.79 -20.77
CA LEU A 43 37.19 -12.07 -20.65
C LEU A 43 37.47 -11.16 -21.84
N ILE A 44 37.18 -11.60 -23.07
CA ILE A 44 37.31 -10.78 -24.28
C ILE A 44 36.34 -9.59 -24.24
N SER A 45 35.08 -9.83 -23.89
CA SER A 45 34.06 -8.77 -23.77
C SER A 45 34.46 -7.73 -22.72
N ARG A 46 35.00 -8.22 -21.59
CA ARG A 46 35.52 -7.35 -20.52
C ARG A 46 36.76 -6.58 -20.96
N ALA A 47 37.72 -7.23 -21.62
CA ALA A 47 38.89 -6.58 -22.18
C ALA A 47 38.51 -5.47 -23.17
N ALA A 48 37.50 -5.70 -24.00
CA ALA A 48 36.96 -4.67 -24.89
C ALA A 48 36.35 -3.50 -24.11
N ALA A 49 35.59 -3.76 -23.05
CA ALA A 49 35.00 -2.73 -22.20
C ALA A 49 36.06 -1.92 -21.41
N THR A 50 37.16 -2.56 -21.00
CA THR A 50 38.28 -1.90 -20.28
C THR A 50 39.33 -1.29 -21.21
N GLY A 51 39.17 -1.41 -22.54
CA GLY A 51 40.15 -0.92 -23.51
C GLY A 51 41.45 -1.74 -23.59
N THR A 52 41.45 -2.97 -23.08
CA THR A 52 42.58 -3.89 -23.18
C THR A 52 42.63 -4.48 -24.59
N ILE A 53 43.59 -4.03 -25.40
CA ILE A 53 43.92 -4.60 -26.71
C ILE A 53 44.46 -6.02 -26.47
N LEU A 54 43.67 -7.00 -26.93
CA LEU A 54 44.07 -8.38 -27.04
C LEU A 54 44.71 -8.62 -28.42
N ASP A 55 45.61 -9.59 -28.52
CA ASP A 55 46.11 -10.01 -29.82
C ASP A 55 44.96 -10.56 -30.67
N ASN A 56 44.84 -10.08 -31.91
CA ASN A 56 43.82 -10.55 -32.85
C ASN A 56 43.93 -12.07 -33.06
N ALA A 57 45.15 -12.62 -33.05
CA ALA A 57 45.37 -14.06 -33.19
C ALA A 57 44.74 -14.85 -32.03
N ASP A 58 44.78 -14.31 -30.81
CA ASP A 58 44.20 -14.95 -29.63
C ASP A 58 42.66 -14.87 -29.66
N VAL A 59 42.12 -13.71 -30.06
CA VAL A 59 40.66 -13.53 -30.23
C VAL A 59 40.12 -14.46 -31.33
N ASP A 60 40.84 -14.56 -32.44
CA ASP A 60 40.46 -15.43 -33.55
C ASP A 60 40.61 -16.91 -33.17
N ALA A 61 41.61 -17.29 -32.36
CA ALA A 61 41.70 -18.64 -31.82
C ALA A 61 40.48 -19.03 -30.97
N VAL A 62 39.96 -18.10 -30.14
CA VAL A 62 38.73 -18.33 -29.35
C VAL A 62 37.49 -18.41 -30.26
N ARG A 63 37.35 -17.53 -31.26
CA ARG A 63 36.24 -17.58 -32.23
C ARG A 63 36.26 -18.88 -33.04
N ASN A 64 37.43 -19.29 -33.53
CA ASN A 64 37.61 -20.52 -34.28
C ASN A 64 37.27 -21.74 -33.40
N ALA A 65 37.68 -21.73 -32.14
CA ALA A 65 37.31 -22.77 -31.18
C ALA A 65 35.79 -22.81 -30.92
N ARG A 66 35.11 -21.67 -30.81
CA ARG A 66 33.65 -21.59 -30.69
C ARG A 66 32.92 -22.15 -31.91
N CYS A 67 33.37 -21.78 -33.12
CA CYS A 67 32.83 -22.32 -34.37
C CYS A 67 33.06 -23.84 -34.49
N ALA A 68 34.25 -24.32 -34.12
CA ALA A 68 34.59 -25.74 -34.11
C ALA A 68 33.74 -26.54 -33.11
N PHE A 69 33.54 -25.99 -31.91
CA PHE A 69 32.68 -26.58 -30.88
C PHE A 69 31.22 -26.70 -31.36
N GLY A 70 30.66 -25.64 -31.95
CA GLY A 70 29.28 -25.64 -32.46
C GLY A 70 29.05 -26.58 -33.65
N ARG A 71 30.11 -26.95 -34.38
CA ARG A 71 30.05 -27.91 -35.50
C ARG A 71 30.41 -29.34 -35.11
N GLY A 72 30.80 -29.59 -33.85
CA GLY A 72 31.29 -30.90 -33.42
C GLY A 72 32.65 -31.29 -34.00
N VAL A 73 33.44 -30.33 -34.49
CA VAL A 73 34.76 -30.57 -35.14
C VAL A 73 35.88 -30.11 -34.20
N TRP A 74 35.90 -30.64 -32.98
CA TRP A 74 36.92 -30.30 -31.99
C TRP A 74 38.13 -31.22 -32.11
N ASN A 75 39.25 -30.71 -32.62
CA ASN A 75 40.49 -31.48 -32.75
C ASN A 75 41.59 -30.98 -31.80
N ARG A 76 42.68 -31.75 -31.68
CA ARG A 76 43.81 -31.44 -30.80
C ARG A 76 44.47 -30.10 -31.12
N ALA A 77 44.53 -29.72 -32.39
CA ALA A 77 45.11 -28.46 -32.82
C ALA A 77 44.25 -27.26 -32.36
N THR A 78 42.93 -27.32 -32.56
CA THR A 78 41.97 -26.32 -32.07
C THR A 78 42.02 -26.21 -30.55
N ALA A 79 42.05 -27.34 -29.84
CA ALA A 79 42.17 -27.34 -28.38
C ALA A 79 43.46 -26.67 -27.91
N SER A 80 44.60 -27.01 -28.50
CA SER A 80 45.90 -26.43 -28.14
C SER A 80 45.95 -24.93 -28.43
N ALA A 81 45.42 -24.49 -29.57
CA ALA A 81 45.35 -23.08 -29.94
C ALA A 81 44.44 -22.31 -28.97
N PHE A 82 43.27 -22.87 -28.65
CA PHE A 82 42.31 -22.30 -27.71
C PHE A 82 42.91 -22.13 -26.31
N TYR A 83 43.45 -23.19 -25.71
CA TYR A 83 43.99 -23.10 -24.35
C TYR A 83 45.25 -22.23 -24.27
N GLY A 84 46.05 -22.18 -25.35
CA GLY A 84 47.16 -21.23 -25.47
C GLY A 84 46.68 -19.77 -25.48
N ALA A 85 45.66 -19.47 -26.29
CA ALA A 85 45.02 -18.16 -26.34
C ALA A 85 44.34 -17.80 -25.02
N MET A 86 43.61 -18.75 -24.40
CA MET A 86 42.97 -18.56 -23.09
C MET A 86 43.96 -18.15 -22.02
N SER A 87 45.13 -18.81 -21.95
CA SER A 87 46.17 -18.47 -20.97
C SER A 87 46.71 -17.05 -21.18
N ARG A 88 46.98 -16.66 -22.44
CA ARG A 88 47.46 -15.30 -22.77
C ARG A 88 46.39 -14.24 -22.54
N ILE A 89 45.15 -14.50 -22.95
CA ILE A 89 44.00 -13.60 -22.69
C ILE A 89 43.78 -13.47 -21.19
N ALA A 90 43.83 -14.57 -20.42
CA ALA A 90 43.69 -14.53 -18.97
C ALA A 90 44.82 -13.71 -18.33
N ALA A 91 46.07 -13.89 -18.76
CA ALA A 91 47.21 -13.11 -18.28
C ALA A 91 47.08 -11.61 -18.63
N ALA A 92 46.64 -11.30 -19.85
CA ALA A 92 46.44 -9.92 -20.31
C ALA A 92 45.22 -9.24 -19.66
N SER A 93 44.20 -10.01 -19.27
CA SER A 93 42.96 -9.49 -18.68
C SER A 93 42.97 -9.44 -17.15
N HIS A 94 43.96 -10.05 -16.48
CA HIS A 94 44.04 -10.06 -15.01
C HIS A 94 44.51 -8.75 -14.40
N TYR A 95 44.95 -7.78 -15.22
CA TYR A 95 45.65 -6.61 -14.72
C TYR A 95 45.29 -5.30 -15.45
N PRO A 96 44.78 -4.27 -14.76
CA PRO A 96 44.35 -4.26 -13.35
C PRO A 96 43.04 -5.04 -13.12
N GLY A 97 42.82 -5.51 -11.89
CA GLY A 97 41.56 -6.16 -11.49
C GLY A 97 40.34 -5.26 -11.67
N SER A 98 39.14 -5.84 -11.80
CA SER A 98 37.89 -5.07 -11.99
C SER A 98 37.59 -4.16 -10.81
N SER A 99 37.98 -4.57 -9.61
CA SER A 99 37.85 -3.76 -8.40
C SER A 99 38.62 -2.45 -8.54
N ILE A 100 39.87 -2.50 -9.04
CA ILE A 100 40.71 -1.32 -9.23
C ILE A 100 40.06 -0.34 -10.24
N VAL A 101 39.47 -0.86 -11.32
CA VAL A 101 38.76 -0.02 -12.30
C VAL A 101 37.57 0.69 -11.64
N ALA A 102 36.77 -0.06 -10.86
CA ALA A 102 35.66 0.53 -10.11
C ALA A 102 36.15 1.55 -9.06
N ASP A 103 37.24 1.26 -8.35
CA ASP A 103 37.86 2.15 -7.36
C ASP A 103 38.39 3.44 -8.02
N LEU A 104 38.93 3.38 -9.23
CA LEU A 104 39.38 4.54 -9.99
C LEU A 104 38.21 5.45 -10.39
N ASP A 105 37.09 4.86 -10.84
CA ASP A 105 35.87 5.61 -11.15
C ASP A 105 35.23 6.21 -9.89
N HIS A 106 35.21 5.44 -8.80
CA HIS A 106 34.80 5.90 -7.48
C HIS A 106 35.63 7.09 -6.99
N CYS A 107 36.96 7.01 -7.10
CA CYS A 107 37.87 8.09 -6.72
C CYS A 107 37.71 9.33 -7.61
N ARG A 108 37.49 9.15 -8.92
CA ARG A 108 37.16 10.24 -9.85
C ARG A 108 35.91 11.00 -9.41
N ASP A 109 34.86 10.28 -9.04
CA ASP A 109 33.60 10.88 -8.63
C ASP A 109 33.76 11.64 -7.31
N MET A 110 34.57 11.14 -6.36
CA MET A 110 34.93 11.84 -5.13
C MET A 110 35.73 13.13 -5.40
N VAL A 111 36.72 13.11 -6.30
CA VAL A 111 37.50 14.31 -6.64
C VAL A 111 36.64 15.35 -7.35
N SER A 112 35.79 14.93 -8.29
CA SER A 112 34.82 15.82 -8.95
C SER A 112 33.89 16.49 -7.93
N TYR A 113 33.39 15.71 -6.95
CA TYR A 113 32.59 16.24 -5.86
C TYR A 113 33.37 17.23 -4.98
N GLY A 114 34.59 16.88 -4.56
CA GLY A 114 35.44 17.73 -3.73
C GLY A 114 35.72 19.07 -4.39
N ALA A 115 36.07 19.05 -5.68
CA ALA A 115 36.29 20.25 -6.47
C ALA A 115 35.03 21.13 -6.59
N GLN A 116 33.87 20.53 -6.87
CA GLN A 116 32.59 21.26 -6.99
C GLN A 116 32.13 21.91 -5.68
N ASN A 117 32.50 21.33 -4.53
CA ASN A 117 32.09 21.80 -3.20
C ASN A 117 33.19 22.60 -2.48
N GLY A 118 34.28 22.96 -3.18
CA GLY A 118 35.37 23.75 -2.61
C GLY A 118 36.13 23.04 -1.49
N LYS A 119 36.15 21.70 -1.49
CA LYS A 119 36.96 20.92 -0.54
C LYS A 119 38.42 20.99 -0.98
N PRO A 120 39.37 21.36 -0.10
CA PRO A 120 40.78 21.36 -0.46
C PRO A 120 41.23 19.90 -0.67
N LEU A 121 41.69 19.62 -1.88
CA LEU A 121 42.31 18.33 -2.23
C LEU A 121 43.81 18.57 -2.43
N ASP A 122 44.64 17.69 -1.88
CA ASP A 122 46.09 17.75 -2.07
C ASP A 122 46.40 17.52 -3.56
N GLU A 123 47.22 18.40 -4.14
CA GLU A 123 47.66 18.30 -5.53
C GLU A 123 48.37 16.97 -5.79
N HIS A 124 49.16 16.48 -4.84
CA HIS A 124 49.84 15.19 -4.95
C HIS A 124 48.89 13.99 -4.99
N ASP A 125 47.73 14.08 -4.32
CA ASP A 125 46.72 13.02 -4.34
C ASP A 125 45.98 12.98 -5.68
N VAL A 126 45.66 14.15 -6.23
CA VAL A 126 45.07 14.27 -7.58
C VAL A 126 46.08 13.81 -8.65
N GLU A 127 47.36 14.16 -8.48
CA GLU A 127 48.43 13.73 -9.37
C GLU A 127 48.61 12.21 -9.33
N ALA A 128 48.62 11.59 -8.15
CA ALA A 128 48.70 10.13 -8.00
C ALA A 128 47.54 9.41 -8.71
N MET A 129 46.31 9.96 -8.63
CA MET A 129 45.15 9.43 -9.36
C MET A 129 45.29 9.59 -10.88
N SER A 130 45.81 10.73 -11.35
CA SER A 130 46.08 10.96 -12.76
C SER A 130 47.14 10.00 -13.32
N ARG A 131 48.21 9.75 -12.55
CA ARG A 131 49.24 8.76 -12.86
C ARG A 131 48.67 7.35 -12.89
N ALA A 132 47.82 7.00 -11.94
CA ALA A 132 47.12 5.72 -11.92
C ALA A 132 46.26 5.52 -13.18
N ARG A 133 45.46 6.52 -13.58
CA ARG A 133 44.66 6.44 -14.83
C ARG A 133 45.55 6.34 -16.07
N ALA A 134 46.64 7.11 -16.15
CA ALA A 134 47.59 7.01 -17.25
C ALA A 134 48.26 5.62 -17.31
N ALA A 135 48.62 5.05 -16.16
CA ALA A 135 49.19 3.71 -16.06
C ALA A 135 48.18 2.62 -16.45
N GLN A 136 46.90 2.80 -16.12
CA GLN A 136 45.82 1.93 -16.59
C GLN A 136 45.68 1.99 -18.12
N GLN A 137 45.64 3.20 -18.71
CA GLN A 137 45.50 3.40 -20.16
C GLN A 137 46.71 2.87 -20.94
N ASN A 138 47.92 3.12 -20.43
CA ASN A 138 49.18 2.73 -21.05
C ASN A 138 49.62 1.29 -20.71
N ARG A 139 48.86 0.57 -19.86
CA ARG A 139 49.19 -0.76 -19.33
C ARG A 139 50.52 -0.84 -18.59
N THR A 140 50.91 0.25 -17.96
CA THR A 140 52.11 0.34 -17.12
C THR A 140 51.74 0.35 -15.64
N TRP A 141 50.59 -0.22 -15.27
CA TRP A 141 50.22 -0.40 -13.87
C TRP A 141 51.30 -1.25 -13.17
N ASN A 142 51.64 -0.92 -11.95
CA ASN A 142 52.65 -1.64 -11.18
C ASN A 142 52.32 -1.50 -9.68
N ALA A 143 52.99 -2.30 -8.84
CA ALA A 143 52.74 -2.31 -7.40
C ALA A 143 52.94 -0.93 -6.73
N GLU A 144 53.90 -0.14 -7.23
CA GLU A 144 54.15 1.22 -6.74
C GLU A 144 52.97 2.15 -7.03
N THR A 145 52.47 2.16 -8.28
CA THR A 145 51.32 2.95 -8.71
C THR A 145 50.07 2.55 -7.94
N GLU A 146 49.86 1.25 -7.73
CA GLU A 146 48.73 0.73 -6.97
C GLU A 146 48.76 1.19 -5.50
N SER A 147 49.93 1.09 -4.86
CA SER A 147 50.10 1.53 -3.47
C SER A 147 49.89 3.05 -3.32
N ALA A 148 50.44 3.84 -4.26
CA ALA A 148 50.28 5.29 -4.28
C ALA A 148 48.82 5.69 -4.53
N PHE A 149 48.14 4.99 -5.43
CA PHE A 149 46.72 5.19 -5.71
C PHE A 149 45.85 4.94 -4.48
N TYR A 150 46.00 3.80 -3.80
CA TYR A 150 45.19 3.49 -2.62
C TYR A 150 45.46 4.45 -1.45
N ALA A 151 46.71 4.88 -1.28
CA ALA A 151 47.06 5.90 -0.29
C ALA A 151 46.39 7.26 -0.60
N ALA A 152 46.43 7.71 -1.86
CA ALA A 152 45.76 8.93 -2.30
C ALA A 152 44.24 8.81 -2.19
N MET A 153 43.66 7.68 -2.60
CA MET A 153 42.22 7.42 -2.49
C MET A 153 41.74 7.49 -1.03
N SER A 154 42.51 6.94 -0.08
CA SER A 154 42.19 7.01 1.35
C SER A 154 42.18 8.46 1.87
N ARG A 155 43.17 9.29 1.48
CA ARG A 155 43.23 10.71 1.85
C ARG A 155 42.13 11.54 1.20
N ILE A 156 41.86 11.31 -0.08
CA ILE A 156 40.75 11.95 -0.79
C ILE A 156 39.42 11.60 -0.11
N ALA A 157 39.18 10.31 0.18
CA ALA A 157 37.99 9.86 0.89
C ALA A 157 37.83 10.54 2.25
N HIS A 158 38.93 10.73 3.00
CA HIS A 158 38.92 11.47 4.27
C HIS A 158 38.58 12.96 4.05
N ALA A 159 39.13 13.60 3.03
CA ALA A 159 38.89 15.02 2.70
C ALA A 159 37.45 15.30 2.25
N VAL A 160 36.79 14.33 1.61
CA VAL A 160 35.39 14.46 1.15
C VAL A 160 34.35 13.95 2.15
N THR A 161 34.75 13.53 3.36
CA THR A 161 33.81 13.10 4.40
C THR A 161 32.74 14.18 4.66
N PRO A 162 31.44 13.78 4.78
CA PRO A 162 30.90 12.42 4.92
C PRO A 162 30.56 11.68 3.61
N VAL A 163 30.92 12.21 2.43
CA VAL A 163 30.52 11.64 1.13
C VAL A 163 31.44 10.48 0.75
N VAL A 164 30.84 9.32 0.44
CA VAL A 164 31.54 8.14 -0.10
C VAL A 164 31.37 8.13 -1.61
N ALA A 165 32.27 7.49 -2.35
CA ALA A 165 32.16 7.34 -3.81
C ALA A 165 30.78 6.86 -4.30
N ALA A 166 30.20 5.88 -3.61
CA ALA A 166 28.85 5.36 -3.89
C ALA A 166 27.73 6.41 -3.75
N THR A 167 27.99 7.54 -3.07
CA THR A 167 27.05 8.65 -2.88
C THR A 167 27.35 9.85 -3.80
N ALA A 168 28.60 9.99 -4.25
CA ALA A 168 29.02 11.06 -5.16
C ALA A 168 28.67 10.79 -6.64
N GLY A 169 28.58 9.51 -7.03
CA GLY A 169 28.39 9.10 -8.42
C GLY A 169 27.05 9.50 -9.04
N ASN A 170 27.02 9.55 -10.38
CA ASN A 170 25.80 9.87 -11.14
C ASN A 170 24.67 8.86 -10.87
N GLU A 171 25.01 7.59 -10.64
CA GLU A 171 24.04 6.54 -10.31
C GLU A 171 23.28 6.84 -9.00
N ALA A 172 23.96 7.39 -7.99
CA ALA A 172 23.32 7.79 -6.74
C ALA A 172 22.32 8.92 -6.95
N ARG A 173 22.68 9.93 -7.77
CA ARG A 173 21.80 11.05 -8.13
C ARG A 173 20.59 10.61 -8.94
N GLU A 174 20.78 9.72 -9.91
CA GLU A 174 19.69 9.14 -10.69
C GLU A 174 18.78 8.26 -9.83
N GLY A 175 19.38 7.46 -8.94
CA GLY A 175 18.69 6.66 -7.94
C GLY A 175 17.81 7.50 -7.02
N ALA A 176 18.36 8.59 -6.47
CA ALA A 176 17.63 9.54 -5.64
C ALA A 176 16.46 10.18 -6.40
N ARG A 177 16.67 10.67 -7.62
CA ARG A 177 15.60 11.25 -8.46
C ARG A 177 14.51 10.23 -8.78
N ARG A 178 14.89 8.97 -9.03
CA ARG A 178 13.93 7.89 -9.26
C ARG A 178 13.13 7.59 -8.00
N ALA A 179 13.77 7.51 -6.85
CA ALA A 179 13.12 7.31 -5.57
C ALA A 179 12.13 8.45 -5.26
N ILE A 180 12.58 9.71 -5.36
CA ILE A 180 11.73 10.90 -5.16
C ILE A 180 10.49 10.84 -6.06
N ARG A 181 10.64 10.51 -7.35
CA ARG A 181 9.49 10.38 -8.27
C ARG A 181 8.52 9.28 -7.86
N ILE A 182 9.02 8.12 -7.43
CA ILE A 182 8.18 6.99 -6.98
C ILE A 182 7.39 7.39 -5.73
N TYR A 183 8.05 7.94 -4.71
CA TYR A 183 7.38 8.34 -3.47
C TYR A 183 6.44 9.53 -3.68
N THR A 184 6.78 10.48 -4.55
CA THR A 184 5.88 11.59 -4.90
C THR A 184 4.62 11.07 -5.60
N ARG A 185 4.75 10.15 -6.56
CA ARG A 185 3.59 9.52 -7.21
C ARG A 185 2.74 8.73 -6.21
N SER A 186 3.38 7.99 -5.31
CA SER A 186 2.69 7.27 -4.23
C SER A 186 1.94 8.22 -3.31
N ALA A 187 2.56 9.32 -2.89
CA ALA A 187 1.94 10.32 -2.02
C ALA A 187 0.75 11.02 -2.70
N ILE A 188 0.86 11.37 -3.98
CA ILE A 188 -0.24 11.94 -4.77
C ILE A 188 -1.38 10.93 -4.89
N ALA A 189 -1.09 9.68 -5.28
CA ALA A 189 -2.11 8.63 -5.40
C ALA A 189 -2.83 8.40 -4.07
N LEU A 190 -2.08 8.35 -2.97
CA LEU A 190 -2.63 8.14 -1.64
C LEU A 190 -3.45 9.35 -1.16
N THR A 191 -3.02 10.58 -1.47
CA THR A 191 -3.80 11.79 -1.17
C THR A 191 -5.13 11.80 -1.92
N VAL A 192 -5.12 11.47 -3.22
CA VAL A 192 -6.34 11.35 -4.03
C VAL A 192 -7.26 10.27 -3.46
N LEU A 193 -6.71 9.12 -3.06
CA LEU A 193 -7.45 8.04 -2.42
C LEU A 193 -8.11 8.50 -1.11
N VAL A 194 -7.34 9.14 -0.22
CA VAL A 194 -7.83 9.63 1.08
C VAL A 194 -8.93 10.68 0.91
N VAL A 195 -8.74 11.65 0.02
CA VAL A 195 -9.76 12.69 -0.26
C VAL A 195 -11.03 12.06 -0.84
N SER A 196 -10.89 11.14 -1.78
CA SER A 196 -12.04 10.44 -2.39
C SER A 196 -12.81 9.64 -1.35
N LEU A 197 -12.09 8.89 -0.50
CA LEU A 197 -12.66 8.10 0.58
C LEU A 197 -13.35 9.00 1.62
N SER A 198 -12.74 10.13 1.99
CA SER A 198 -13.33 11.09 2.93
C SER A 198 -14.63 11.69 2.39
N CYS A 199 -14.68 11.99 1.09
CA CYS A 199 -15.91 12.47 0.42
C CYS A 199 -16.99 11.39 0.43
N LEU A 200 -16.66 10.14 0.09
CA LEU A 200 -17.60 9.02 0.14
C LEU A 200 -18.16 8.78 1.55
N LEU A 201 -17.30 8.83 2.57
CA LEU A 201 -17.72 8.68 3.96
C LEU A 201 -18.60 9.84 4.43
N PHE A 202 -18.31 11.07 4.00
CA PHE A 202 -19.14 12.22 4.31
C PHE A 202 -20.55 12.05 3.71
N VAL A 203 -20.64 11.66 2.44
CA VAL A 203 -21.93 11.38 1.79
C VAL A 203 -22.65 10.23 2.49
N GLY A 204 -21.96 9.15 2.85
CA GLY A 204 -22.53 8.04 3.60
C GLY A 204 -23.11 8.47 4.95
N ASN A 205 -22.39 9.29 5.71
CA ASN A 205 -22.85 9.84 6.98
C ASN A 205 -24.05 10.78 6.84
N GLN A 206 -24.05 11.62 5.80
CA GLN A 206 -25.17 12.51 5.53
C GLN A 206 -26.44 11.72 5.19
N ILE A 207 -26.34 10.75 4.28
CA ILE A 207 -27.48 9.89 3.90
C ILE A 207 -27.98 9.09 5.12
N SER A 208 -27.07 8.55 5.93
CA SER A 208 -27.40 7.84 7.18
C SER A 208 -28.22 8.72 8.13
N SER A 209 -27.80 9.97 8.35
CA SER A 209 -28.51 10.93 9.19
C SER A 209 -29.89 11.29 8.60
N ASP A 210 -29.96 11.51 7.28
CA ASP A 210 -31.21 11.85 6.60
C ASP A 210 -32.23 10.71 6.72
N ILE A 211 -31.78 9.46 6.52
CA ILE A 211 -32.62 8.27 6.70
C ILE A 211 -33.14 8.16 8.14
N ALA A 212 -32.26 8.33 9.13
CA ALA A 212 -32.67 8.26 10.53
C ALA A 212 -33.75 9.31 10.87
N ASN A 213 -33.61 10.53 10.33
CA ASN A 213 -34.57 11.61 10.52
C ASN A 213 -35.91 11.30 9.83
N VAL A 214 -35.87 10.84 8.57
CA VAL A 214 -37.08 10.49 7.80
C VAL A 214 -37.82 9.31 8.42
N VAL A 215 -37.11 8.25 8.85
CA VAL A 215 -37.70 7.11 9.55
C VAL A 215 -38.38 7.55 10.84
N LYS A 216 -37.71 8.40 11.65
CA LYS A 216 -38.30 8.92 12.89
C LYS A 216 -39.57 9.73 12.64
N SER A 217 -39.58 10.58 11.62
CA SER A 217 -40.75 11.38 11.24
C SER A 217 -41.90 10.49 10.73
N ASN A 218 -41.59 9.50 9.89
CA ASN A 218 -42.60 8.60 9.32
C ASN A 218 -43.14 7.61 10.35
N ASP A 219 -42.36 7.19 11.35
CA ASP A 219 -42.84 6.36 12.45
C ASP A 219 -43.93 7.07 13.25
N ALA A 220 -43.75 8.36 13.55
CA ALA A 220 -44.75 9.17 14.22
C ALA A 220 -46.02 9.37 13.36
N ALA A 221 -45.84 9.62 12.06
CA ALA A 221 -46.95 9.76 11.11
C ALA A 221 -47.73 8.45 10.94
N ALA A 222 -47.06 7.31 10.83
CA ALA A 222 -47.67 6.00 10.66
C ALA A 222 -48.57 5.63 11.85
N LEU A 223 -48.14 5.90 13.08
CA LEU A 223 -48.93 5.65 14.29
C LEU A 223 -50.18 6.54 14.33
N THR A 224 -50.04 7.81 14.00
CA THR A 224 -51.15 8.77 13.96
C THR A 224 -52.18 8.35 12.90
N LEU A 225 -51.71 8.06 11.69
CA LEU A 225 -52.52 7.64 10.57
C LEU A 225 -53.23 6.29 10.83
N HIS A 226 -52.56 5.34 11.49
CA HIS A 226 -53.16 4.05 11.87
C HIS A 226 -54.37 4.26 12.78
N ASN A 227 -54.23 5.08 13.81
CA ASN A 227 -55.32 5.38 14.75
C ASN A 227 -56.49 6.10 14.04
N GLN A 228 -56.19 7.07 13.17
CA GLN A 228 -57.21 7.79 12.41
C GLN A 228 -57.95 6.88 11.42
N LEU A 229 -57.23 6.02 10.69
CA LEU A 229 -57.83 5.05 9.77
C LEU A 229 -58.70 4.03 10.50
N GLN A 230 -58.25 3.53 11.65
CA GLN A 230 -59.04 2.61 12.47
C GLN A 230 -60.34 3.27 12.96
N ALA A 231 -60.26 4.52 13.45
CA ALA A 231 -61.45 5.27 13.85
C ALA A 231 -62.40 5.50 12.66
N HIS A 232 -61.86 5.83 11.47
CA HIS A 232 -62.66 6.03 10.27
C HIS A 232 -63.31 4.73 9.77
N ALA A 233 -62.60 3.58 9.86
CA ALA A 233 -63.12 2.27 9.49
C ALA A 233 -64.36 1.90 10.32
N VAL A 234 -64.30 2.13 11.63
CA VAL A 234 -65.42 1.88 12.55
C VAL A 234 -66.62 2.75 12.17
N ALA A 235 -66.41 4.04 11.90
CA ALA A 235 -67.47 4.95 11.49
C ALA A 235 -68.15 4.53 10.16
N ILE A 236 -67.36 4.08 9.17
CA ILE A 236 -67.88 3.54 7.91
C ILE A 236 -68.69 2.26 8.17
N GLY A 237 -68.15 1.34 8.97
CA GLY A 237 -68.84 0.09 9.32
C GLY A 237 -70.19 0.32 10.01
N GLU A 238 -70.28 1.31 10.89
CA GLU A 238 -71.54 1.70 11.53
C GLU A 238 -72.55 2.29 10.53
N ALA A 239 -72.11 3.15 9.60
CA ALA A 239 -72.96 3.74 8.58
C ALA A 239 -73.49 2.68 7.59
N VAL A 240 -72.62 1.77 7.14
CA VAL A 240 -72.98 0.62 6.29
C VAL A 240 -74.01 -0.28 6.98
N LYS A 241 -73.81 -0.58 8.27
CA LYS A 241 -74.76 -1.38 9.05
C LYS A 241 -76.15 -0.72 9.16
N LYS A 242 -76.21 0.62 9.17
CA LYS A 242 -77.45 1.40 9.18
C LYS A 242 -78.06 1.58 7.78
N LYS A 243 -77.36 1.21 6.70
CA LYS A 243 -77.76 1.45 5.29
C LYS A 243 -78.03 2.94 4.99
N ASP A 244 -77.26 3.83 5.59
CA ASP A 244 -77.39 5.28 5.42
C ASP A 244 -76.37 5.80 4.40
N ASP A 245 -76.76 5.78 3.13
CA ASP A 245 -75.91 6.22 2.01
C ASP A 245 -75.57 7.72 2.11
N ALA A 246 -76.44 8.53 2.70
CA ALA A 246 -76.19 9.96 2.91
C ALA A 246 -75.09 10.18 3.96
N ALA A 247 -75.11 9.41 5.05
CA ALA A 247 -74.07 9.44 6.06
C ALA A 247 -72.70 8.98 5.51
N LEU A 248 -72.68 7.98 4.61
CA LEU A 248 -71.48 7.54 3.92
C LEU A 248 -70.85 8.65 3.06
N ILE A 249 -71.67 9.34 2.25
CA ILE A 249 -71.21 10.46 1.42
C ILE A 249 -70.71 11.63 2.30
N ALA A 250 -71.39 11.89 3.42
CA ALA A 250 -70.97 12.92 4.37
C ALA A 250 -69.63 12.56 5.05
N LEU A 251 -69.42 11.30 5.42
CA LEU A 251 -68.17 10.80 6.00
C LEU A 251 -67.00 10.91 5.03
N GLN A 252 -67.18 10.56 3.76
CA GLN A 252 -66.12 10.64 2.73
C GLN A 252 -65.60 12.07 2.47
N ASN A 253 -66.45 13.07 2.73
CA ASN A 253 -66.17 14.49 2.56
C ASN A 253 -66.02 15.23 3.89
N SER A 254 -65.97 14.49 5.00
CA SER A 254 -65.83 15.08 6.34
C SER A 254 -64.43 15.66 6.56
N GLN A 255 -64.31 16.61 7.48
CA GLN A 255 -63.02 17.20 7.84
C GLN A 255 -61.96 16.16 8.27
N PRO A 256 -62.29 15.11 9.07
CA PRO A 256 -61.35 14.04 9.38
C PRO A 256 -60.90 13.25 8.13
N ALA A 257 -61.80 12.99 7.18
CA ALA A 257 -61.43 12.30 5.95
C ALA A 257 -60.48 13.14 5.08
N LEU A 258 -60.63 14.46 5.05
CA LEU A 258 -59.69 15.36 4.37
C LEU A 258 -58.31 15.37 5.06
N GLN A 259 -58.27 15.40 6.39
CA GLN A 259 -57.03 15.31 7.16
C GLN A 259 -56.30 13.98 6.90
N ILE A 260 -57.02 12.85 6.93
CA ILE A 260 -56.44 11.53 6.62
C ILE A 260 -55.89 11.52 5.18
N LYS A 261 -56.59 12.13 4.21
CA LYS A 261 -56.09 12.21 2.82
C LYS A 261 -54.79 13.01 2.75
N GLU A 262 -54.71 14.16 3.40
CA GLU A 262 -53.50 15.00 3.42
C GLU A 262 -52.34 14.30 4.13
N GLU A 263 -52.57 13.71 5.30
CA GLU A 263 -51.55 12.95 6.04
C GLU A 263 -51.07 11.73 5.25
N LEU A 264 -51.98 10.99 4.61
CA LEU A 264 -51.63 9.86 3.75
C LEU A 264 -50.82 10.30 2.53
N GLN A 265 -51.10 11.48 1.96
CA GLN A 265 -50.32 12.06 0.86
C GLN A 265 -48.91 12.43 1.29
N ASN A 266 -48.77 13.13 2.41
CA ASN A 266 -47.47 13.49 2.97
C ASN A 266 -46.68 12.22 3.34
N PHE A 267 -47.33 11.25 3.96
CA PHE A 267 -46.73 9.97 4.34
C PHE A 267 -46.22 9.18 3.12
N ALA A 268 -47.03 9.04 2.07
CA ALA A 268 -46.60 8.34 0.87
C ALA A 268 -45.50 9.08 0.10
N THR A 269 -45.50 10.42 0.12
CA THR A 269 -44.41 11.24 -0.44
C THR A 269 -43.09 10.97 0.29
N ASN A 270 -43.11 10.99 1.62
CA ASN A 270 -41.94 10.69 2.44
C ASN A 270 -41.46 9.23 2.24
N ASN A 271 -42.38 8.27 2.12
CA ASN A 271 -42.03 6.87 1.88
C ASN A 271 -41.35 6.66 0.52
N ARG A 272 -41.80 7.40 -0.51
CA ARG A 272 -41.17 7.37 -1.83
C ARG A 272 -39.75 7.95 -1.77
N GLN A 273 -39.54 9.03 -1.03
CA GLN A 273 -38.22 9.61 -0.82
C GLN A 273 -37.31 8.62 -0.07
N LEU A 274 -37.79 8.05 1.04
CA LEU A 274 -37.05 7.04 1.81
C LEU A 274 -36.67 5.84 0.94
N PHE A 275 -37.59 5.32 0.12
CA PHE A 275 -37.32 4.23 -0.79
C PHE A 275 -36.27 4.59 -1.86
N ALA A 276 -36.30 5.82 -2.38
CA ALA A 276 -35.31 6.32 -3.34
C ALA A 276 -33.91 6.40 -2.70
N ASP A 277 -33.81 6.84 -1.44
CA ASP A 277 -32.53 6.91 -0.72
C ASP A 277 -31.99 5.51 -0.40
N VAL A 278 -32.84 4.58 0.05
CA VAL A 278 -32.48 3.16 0.23
C VAL A 278 -31.99 2.54 -1.08
N SER A 279 -32.63 2.86 -2.21
CA SER A 279 -32.23 2.38 -3.53
C SER A 279 -30.85 2.91 -3.94
N ARG A 280 -30.57 4.20 -3.68
CA ARG A 280 -29.24 4.80 -3.93
C ARG A 280 -28.15 4.12 -3.12
N ILE A 281 -28.42 3.83 -1.84
CA ILE A 281 -27.47 3.09 -0.99
C ILE A 281 -27.27 1.69 -1.53
N SER A 282 -28.34 0.98 -1.87
CA SER A 282 -28.25 -0.38 -2.41
C SER A 282 -27.40 -0.43 -3.68
N ALA A 283 -27.52 0.58 -4.56
CA ALA A 283 -26.67 0.71 -5.73
C ALA A 283 -25.19 0.94 -5.35
N LEU A 284 -24.93 1.79 -4.36
CA LEU A 284 -23.58 2.03 -3.82
C LEU A 284 -22.96 0.74 -3.24
N THR A 285 -23.69 0.03 -2.36
CA THR A 285 -23.20 -1.21 -1.73
C THR A 285 -22.99 -2.32 -2.75
N THR A 286 -23.86 -2.40 -3.76
CA THR A 286 -23.70 -3.33 -4.88
C THR A 286 -22.46 -2.99 -5.71
N GLY A 287 -22.21 -1.70 -5.99
CA GLY A 287 -21.00 -1.24 -6.67
C GLY A 287 -19.70 -1.55 -5.91
N LEU A 288 -19.78 -1.65 -4.58
CA LEU A 288 -18.68 -2.09 -3.72
C LEU A 288 -18.57 -3.62 -3.56
N GLY A 289 -19.47 -4.39 -4.17
CA GLY A 289 -19.48 -5.86 -4.09
C GLY A 289 -20.07 -6.43 -2.79
N LEU A 290 -20.78 -5.62 -1.99
CA LEU A 290 -21.40 -6.05 -0.72
C LEU A 290 -22.81 -6.63 -0.90
N GLY A 291 -23.29 -6.72 -2.13
CA GLY A 291 -24.60 -7.25 -2.48
C GLY A 291 -25.73 -6.22 -2.38
N VAL A 292 -26.92 -6.69 -2.73
CA VAL A 292 -28.16 -5.89 -2.76
C VAL A 292 -28.79 -5.90 -1.38
N ILE A 293 -29.16 -4.72 -0.89
CA ILE A 293 -29.85 -4.56 0.39
C ILE A 293 -31.27 -5.10 0.23
N ARG A 294 -31.75 -5.98 1.11
CA ARG A 294 -33.12 -6.50 1.08
C ARG A 294 -33.74 -6.47 2.46
N SER A 295 -35.07 -6.51 2.53
CA SER A 295 -35.74 -6.67 3.82
C SER A 295 -35.34 -8.04 4.39
N PRO A 296 -34.81 -8.10 5.63
CA PRO A 296 -34.39 -9.37 6.23
C PRO A 296 -35.57 -10.30 6.55
N TYR A 297 -36.80 -9.79 6.48
CA TYR A 297 -38.02 -10.52 6.81
C TYR A 297 -38.68 -11.20 5.61
N LYS A 298 -38.17 -10.99 4.39
CA LYS A 298 -38.75 -11.55 3.16
C LYS A 298 -37.79 -12.51 2.46
N ARG A 299 -38.35 -13.49 1.76
CA ARG A 299 -37.57 -14.46 0.99
C ARG A 299 -36.91 -13.75 -0.20
N PRO A 300 -35.73 -14.23 -0.64
CA PRO A 300 -35.13 -13.77 -1.89
C PRO A 300 -36.11 -13.97 -3.05
N CYS A 301 -36.19 -12.99 -3.97
CA CYS A 301 -36.87 -13.21 -5.25
C CYS A 301 -36.15 -14.32 -6.02
N ASP A 302 -36.91 -15.28 -6.57
CA ASP A 302 -36.39 -16.45 -7.30
C ASP A 302 -35.64 -16.04 -8.59
N ASP A 303 -35.95 -14.84 -9.11
CA ASP A 303 -35.32 -14.24 -10.29
C ASP A 303 -34.48 -13.01 -9.88
N GLN A 304 -33.28 -12.84 -10.44
CA GLN A 304 -32.31 -11.80 -10.06
C GLN A 304 -32.77 -10.33 -10.26
N GLU A 305 -33.96 -10.09 -10.81
CA GLU A 305 -34.52 -8.75 -10.99
C GLU A 305 -35.15 -8.23 -9.68
N SER A 306 -34.29 -7.75 -8.78
CA SER A 306 -34.72 -6.96 -7.63
C SER A 306 -35.16 -5.57 -8.08
N VAL A 307 -36.27 -5.07 -7.52
CA VAL A 307 -36.78 -3.72 -7.74
C VAL A 307 -35.73 -2.64 -7.40
N LEU A 308 -34.75 -2.92 -6.55
CA LEU A 308 -33.71 -1.97 -6.17
C LEU A 308 -32.68 -1.68 -7.29
N ASN A 309 -32.66 -2.46 -8.37
CA ASN A 309 -31.91 -2.15 -9.61
C ASN A 309 -32.69 -1.18 -10.54
N PHE A 310 -33.44 -0.25 -9.94
CA PHE A 310 -34.40 0.64 -10.61
C PHE A 310 -33.80 1.52 -11.73
N GLN A 311 -32.48 1.74 -11.76
CA GLN A 311 -31.81 2.48 -12.85
C GLN A 311 -31.99 1.82 -14.23
N SER A 312 -32.18 0.50 -14.30
CA SER A 312 -32.46 -0.21 -15.56
C SER A 312 -33.96 -0.28 -15.87
N ALA A 313 -34.83 -0.29 -14.86
CA ALA A 313 -36.28 -0.50 -15.03
C ALA A 313 -36.99 0.68 -15.74
N TYR A 314 -36.49 1.92 -15.61
CA TYR A 314 -37.03 3.05 -16.39
C TYR A 314 -36.72 2.94 -17.89
N ARG A 315 -35.62 2.25 -18.28
CA ARG A 315 -35.26 2.05 -19.69
C ARG A 315 -36.09 0.96 -20.39
N THR A 316 -36.70 0.03 -19.65
CA THR A 316 -37.40 -1.14 -20.22
C THR A 316 -38.92 -1.09 -20.13
N SER A 317 -39.50 0.04 -19.72
CA SER A 317 -40.95 0.26 -19.51
C SER A 317 -41.87 0.13 -20.76
N HIS A 318 -41.37 -0.38 -21.88
CA HIS A 318 -42.15 -0.71 -23.07
C HIS A 318 -42.27 -2.23 -23.36
N SER A 319 -41.78 -3.08 -22.46
CA SER A 319 -41.92 -4.54 -22.59
C SER A 319 -43.36 -5.00 -22.29
N ARG A 320 -44.11 -5.32 -23.35
CA ARG A 320 -45.56 -5.64 -23.34
C ARG A 320 -45.93 -7.01 -22.72
N ARG A 321 -45.08 -7.65 -21.92
CA ARG A 321 -45.14 -9.10 -21.65
C ARG A 321 -45.40 -9.56 -20.21
N TYR A 322 -45.88 -8.70 -19.31
CA TYR A 322 -45.94 -9.02 -17.86
C TYR A 322 -47.32 -9.11 -17.20
N THR A 323 -48.42 -9.28 -17.95
CA THR A 323 -49.79 -9.28 -17.39
C THR A 323 -50.39 -10.68 -17.12
N GLY A 324 -49.70 -11.58 -16.40
CA GLY A 324 -50.24 -12.93 -16.16
C GLY A 324 -49.88 -13.67 -14.86
N GLY A 325 -49.19 -13.03 -13.90
CA GLY A 325 -48.77 -13.68 -12.65
C GLY A 325 -49.75 -13.51 -11.49
N ASN A 326 -49.92 -14.56 -10.68
CA ASN A 326 -50.70 -14.60 -9.44
C ASN A 326 -50.32 -13.42 -8.50
N VAL A 327 -51.31 -12.74 -7.93
CA VAL A 327 -51.18 -11.47 -7.16
C VAL A 327 -50.50 -11.64 -5.79
N ASP A 328 -50.06 -12.86 -5.45
CA ASP A 328 -49.33 -13.17 -4.21
C ASP A 328 -47.83 -12.81 -4.27
N SER A 329 -47.40 -12.14 -5.37
CA SER A 329 -46.02 -11.73 -5.54
C SER A 329 -45.66 -10.57 -4.61
N ASP A 330 -44.68 -10.79 -3.73
CA ASP A 330 -44.06 -9.77 -2.90
C ASP A 330 -43.73 -8.50 -3.72
N TRP A 331 -44.18 -7.33 -3.25
CA TRP A 331 -44.00 -6.06 -3.95
C TRP A 331 -42.52 -5.75 -4.23
N GLN A 332 -41.59 -6.33 -3.47
CA GLN A 332 -40.15 -6.17 -3.65
C GLN A 332 -39.58 -6.89 -4.88
N CYS A 333 -40.34 -7.85 -5.43
CA CYS A 333 -39.94 -8.69 -6.56
C CYS A 333 -40.61 -8.27 -7.87
N ASN A 334 -41.64 -7.42 -7.83
CA ASN A 334 -42.34 -6.96 -9.02
C ASN A 334 -42.36 -5.41 -9.07
N PRO A 335 -41.67 -4.78 -10.05
CA PRO A 335 -41.60 -3.32 -10.13
C PRO A 335 -42.96 -2.66 -10.38
N ASP A 336 -43.89 -3.33 -11.05
CA ASP A 336 -45.23 -2.81 -11.28
C ASP A 336 -46.06 -2.81 -9.99
N VAL A 337 -45.92 -3.86 -9.17
CA VAL A 337 -46.55 -3.93 -7.84
C VAL A 337 -45.92 -2.88 -6.92
N ALA A 338 -44.60 -2.77 -6.89
CA ALA A 338 -43.90 -1.73 -6.14
C ALA A 338 -44.43 -0.35 -6.50
N ARG A 339 -44.55 -0.06 -7.80
CA ARG A 339 -45.08 1.21 -8.30
C ARG A 339 -46.52 1.44 -7.83
N LYS A 340 -47.41 0.47 -8.00
CA LYS A 340 -48.82 0.59 -7.59
C LYS A 340 -48.97 0.82 -6.09
N VAL A 341 -48.12 0.19 -5.29
CA VAL A 341 -48.16 0.29 -3.83
C VAL A 341 -47.54 1.60 -3.33
N LEU A 342 -46.45 2.05 -3.94
CA LEU A 342 -45.75 3.29 -3.61
C LEU A 342 -46.47 4.54 -4.16
N GLU A 343 -47.14 4.44 -5.30
CA GLU A 343 -47.91 5.53 -5.88
C GLU A 343 -49.27 5.69 -5.18
N ILE A 344 -49.68 6.93 -5.02
CA ILE A 344 -51.00 7.26 -4.46
C ILE A 344 -52.01 7.23 -5.61
N THR A 345 -52.95 6.29 -5.56
CA THR A 345 -54.11 6.31 -6.45
C THR A 345 -55.09 7.39 -5.99
N LEU A 346 -55.28 8.41 -6.84
CA LEU A 346 -56.29 9.45 -6.65
C LEU A 346 -57.61 9.03 -7.32
N PRO A 347 -58.78 9.29 -6.71
CA PRO A 347 -59.00 9.98 -5.43
C PRO A 347 -58.75 9.06 -4.23
N LEU A 348 -58.04 9.57 -3.22
CA LEU A 348 -57.77 8.84 -1.97
C LEU A 348 -59.06 8.64 -1.16
N LEU A 349 -59.20 7.45 -0.55
CA LEU A 349 -60.40 7.02 0.21
C LEU A 349 -61.70 7.05 -0.61
N ALA A 350 -61.62 7.12 -1.94
CA ALA A 350 -62.78 6.93 -2.80
C ALA A 350 -62.89 5.47 -3.20
N LYS A 351 -64.14 4.99 -3.31
CA LYS A 351 -64.44 3.67 -3.85
C LYS A 351 -63.70 3.46 -5.17
N PRO A 352 -62.83 2.43 -5.28
CA PRO A 352 -62.15 2.14 -6.52
C PRO A 352 -63.18 1.92 -7.63
N ARG A 353 -62.91 2.38 -8.86
CA ARG A 353 -63.81 2.11 -9.99
C ARG A 353 -63.83 0.60 -10.25
N ALA A 354 -64.99 -0.02 -10.12
CA ALA A 354 -65.19 -1.41 -10.51
C ALA A 354 -64.81 -1.59 -11.98
N GLN A 355 -64.00 -2.59 -12.30
CA GLN A 355 -63.68 -2.94 -13.66
C GLN A 355 -64.79 -3.82 -14.23
N THR A 356 -64.98 -3.74 -15.55
CA THR A 356 -66.00 -4.53 -16.25
C THR A 356 -65.63 -6.01 -16.13
N GLY A 357 -66.35 -6.75 -15.29
CA GLY A 357 -66.10 -8.18 -15.01
C GLY A 357 -65.68 -8.51 -13.59
N ASP A 358 -65.56 -7.53 -12.69
CA ASP A 358 -65.27 -7.80 -11.27
C ASP A 358 -66.47 -8.52 -10.61
N GLU A 359 -66.27 -9.78 -10.18
CA GLU A 359 -67.30 -10.54 -9.44
C GLU A 359 -67.64 -9.91 -8.08
N HIS A 360 -66.70 -9.15 -7.50
CA HIS A 360 -66.83 -8.50 -6.20
C HIS A 360 -66.46 -7.02 -6.34
N PRO A 361 -67.44 -6.11 -6.54
CA PRO A 361 -67.16 -4.69 -6.69
C PRO A 361 -66.56 -4.16 -5.38
N PRO A 362 -65.48 -3.37 -5.45
CA PRO A 362 -64.74 -2.95 -4.27
C PRO A 362 -65.62 -2.10 -3.35
N THR A 363 -65.50 -2.30 -2.04
CA THR A 363 -66.30 -1.63 -1.00
C THR A 363 -65.62 -0.37 -0.46
N ASP A 364 -66.33 0.46 0.31
CA ASP A 364 -65.73 1.63 0.98
C ASP A 364 -64.73 1.23 2.07
N LEU A 365 -64.87 0.02 2.64
CA LEU A 365 -63.89 -0.54 3.58
C LEU A 365 -62.57 -0.89 2.87
N ASP A 366 -62.62 -1.32 1.61
CA ASP A 366 -61.43 -1.63 0.81
C ASP A 366 -60.54 -0.40 0.63
N ALA A 367 -61.13 0.80 0.61
CA ALA A 367 -60.38 2.05 0.51
C ALA A 367 -59.60 2.35 1.80
N VAL A 368 -60.12 1.95 2.97
CA VAL A 368 -59.40 2.03 4.25
C VAL A 368 -58.34 0.94 4.34
N GLU A 369 -58.64 -0.26 3.84
CA GLU A 369 -57.70 -1.37 3.75
C GLU A 369 -56.49 -1.02 2.88
N GLN A 370 -56.67 -0.29 1.77
CA GLN A 370 -55.56 0.28 1.00
C GLN A 370 -54.66 1.21 1.84
N GLY A 371 -55.24 1.98 2.77
CA GLY A 371 -54.49 2.79 3.73
C GLY A 371 -53.62 1.93 4.65
N PHE A 372 -54.19 0.86 5.21
CA PHE A 372 -53.44 -0.11 6.02
C PHE A 372 -52.35 -0.84 5.22
N GLN A 373 -52.63 -1.20 3.96
CA GLN A 373 -51.66 -1.82 3.07
C GLN A 373 -50.45 -0.90 2.83
N LYS A 374 -50.67 0.41 2.66
CA LYS A 374 -49.59 1.41 2.54
C LYS A 374 -48.76 1.53 3.82
N ILE A 375 -49.40 1.46 5.00
CA ILE A 375 -48.69 1.41 6.28
C ILE A 375 -47.87 0.12 6.40
N ALA A 376 -48.40 -1.02 5.97
CA ALA A 376 -47.67 -2.29 5.98
C ALA A 376 -46.44 -2.25 5.09
N VAL A 377 -46.56 -1.67 3.89
CA VAL A 377 -45.42 -1.52 2.97
C VAL A 377 -44.38 -0.54 3.50
N TYR A 378 -44.80 0.50 4.22
CA TYR A 378 -43.87 1.34 4.95
C TYR A 378 -43.03 0.55 5.96
N GLN A 379 -43.62 -0.38 6.72
CA GLN A 379 -42.85 -1.20 7.66
C GLN A 379 -41.74 -2.00 6.97
N ASP A 380 -42.01 -2.52 5.76
CA ASP A 380 -40.98 -3.17 4.94
C ASP A 380 -39.87 -2.20 4.53
N ILE A 381 -40.23 -1.01 4.02
CA ILE A 381 -39.26 0.02 3.60
C ILE A 381 -38.42 0.49 4.80
N ARG A 382 -39.06 0.69 5.95
CA ARG A 382 -38.40 1.03 7.22
C ARG A 382 -37.38 -0.02 7.62
N ALA A 383 -37.75 -1.31 7.57
CA ALA A 383 -36.83 -2.39 7.88
C ALA A 383 -35.62 -2.39 6.92
N MET A 384 -35.84 -2.17 5.62
CA MET A 384 -34.74 -2.01 4.67
C MET A 384 -33.86 -0.81 4.97
N ALA A 385 -34.46 0.33 5.32
CA ALA A 385 -33.75 1.57 5.61
C ALA A 385 -32.86 1.45 6.85
N LEU A 386 -33.36 0.84 7.92
CA LEU A 386 -32.60 0.56 9.13
C LEU A 386 -31.44 -0.41 8.84
N TYR A 387 -31.71 -1.48 8.09
CA TYR A 387 -30.67 -2.43 7.69
C TYR A 387 -29.59 -1.78 6.82
N ALA A 388 -29.99 -0.94 5.85
CA ALA A 388 -29.08 -0.15 5.02
C ALA A 388 -28.21 0.80 5.86
N ASN A 389 -28.83 1.47 6.82
CA ASN A 389 -28.16 2.38 7.73
C ASN A 389 -27.11 1.66 8.59
N ASP A 390 -27.44 0.50 9.14
CA ASP A 390 -26.52 -0.32 9.94
C ASP A 390 -25.32 -0.79 9.10
N ILE A 391 -25.55 -1.19 7.85
CA ILE A 391 -24.48 -1.55 6.90
C ILE A 391 -23.58 -0.33 6.64
N ILE A 392 -24.14 0.85 6.35
CA ILE A 392 -23.36 2.07 6.12
C ILE A 392 -22.54 2.42 7.36
N LEU A 393 -23.14 2.46 8.54
CA LEU A 393 -22.45 2.81 9.77
C LEU A 393 -21.33 1.80 10.09
N SER A 394 -21.55 0.52 9.82
CA SER A 394 -20.53 -0.52 9.93
C SER A 394 -19.37 -0.28 8.96
N ILE A 395 -19.65 0.01 7.68
CA ILE A 395 -18.61 0.30 6.67
C ILE A 395 -17.87 1.58 7.03
N VAL A 396 -18.58 2.66 7.36
CA VAL A 396 -17.98 3.93 7.78
C VAL A 396 -17.08 3.67 8.97
N GLY A 397 -17.58 3.00 10.01
CA GLY A 397 -16.81 2.66 11.20
C GLY A 397 -15.59 1.79 10.89
N ALA A 398 -15.70 0.82 9.98
CA ALA A 398 -14.58 -0.01 9.55
C ALA A 398 -13.53 0.80 8.78
N VAL A 399 -13.96 1.66 7.86
CA VAL A 399 -13.06 2.49 7.06
C VAL A 399 -12.39 3.56 7.92
N THR A 400 -13.13 4.25 8.79
CA THR A 400 -12.59 5.29 9.68
C THR A 400 -11.74 4.69 10.80
N GLY A 401 -12.13 3.52 11.31
CA GLY A 401 -11.42 2.84 12.39
C GLY A 401 -10.18 2.09 11.93
N PHE A 402 -10.18 1.47 10.75
CA PHE A 402 -9.07 0.61 10.31
C PHE A 402 -8.31 1.16 9.11
N LEU A 403 -9.01 1.58 8.06
CA LEU A 403 -8.36 1.90 6.79
C LEU A 403 -7.73 3.30 6.79
N LEU A 404 -8.46 4.32 7.24
CA LEU A 404 -7.98 5.70 7.23
C LEU A 404 -6.70 5.89 8.07
N PRO A 405 -6.58 5.38 9.31
CA PRO A 405 -5.35 5.50 10.09
C PRO A 405 -4.13 4.91 9.37
N VAL A 406 -4.28 3.78 8.68
CA VAL A 406 -3.22 3.15 7.88
C VAL A 406 -2.80 4.04 6.71
N LEU A 407 -3.77 4.59 5.97
CA LEU A 407 -3.49 5.49 4.87
C LEU A 407 -2.79 6.77 5.35
N TYR A 408 -3.25 7.36 6.45
CA TYR A 408 -2.63 8.57 7.03
C TYR A 408 -1.20 8.30 7.54
N ALA A 409 -0.96 7.16 8.19
CA ALA A 409 0.37 6.77 8.62
C ALA A 409 1.32 6.54 7.43
N TRP A 410 0.84 5.89 6.36
CA TRP A 410 1.61 5.75 5.12
C TRP A 410 1.90 7.12 4.48
N LEU A 411 0.93 8.03 4.44
CA LEU A 411 1.16 9.40 3.97
C LEU A 411 2.27 10.10 4.78
N GLY A 412 2.22 9.96 6.10
CA GLY A 412 3.25 10.47 7.01
C GLY A 412 4.64 9.90 6.69
N ALA A 413 4.74 8.59 6.48
CA ALA A 413 5.99 7.94 6.08
C ALA A 413 6.51 8.44 4.73
N CYS A 414 5.63 8.63 3.74
CA CYS A 414 6.01 9.22 2.46
C CYS A 414 6.56 10.65 2.63
N ALA A 415 5.94 11.47 3.48
CA ALA A 415 6.42 12.82 3.76
C ALA A 415 7.79 12.81 4.47
N ALA A 416 7.99 11.90 5.43
CA ALA A 416 9.27 11.72 6.12
C ALA A 416 10.39 11.30 5.15
N ILE A 417 10.13 10.29 4.31
CA ILE A 417 11.07 9.81 3.30
C ILE A 417 11.39 10.91 2.29
N LEU A 418 10.40 11.65 1.78
CA LEU A 418 10.66 12.75 0.84
C LEU A 418 11.52 13.86 1.47
N ARG A 419 11.26 14.20 2.74
CA ARG A 419 12.08 15.17 3.48
C ARG A 419 13.52 14.65 3.67
N GLN A 420 13.68 13.38 4.05
CA GLN A 420 14.98 12.76 4.22
C GLN A 420 15.76 12.69 2.91
N LEU A 421 15.12 12.23 1.82
CA LEU A 421 15.73 12.20 0.49
C LEU A 421 16.11 13.59 -0.01
N SER A 422 15.31 14.61 0.29
CA SER A 422 15.65 16.01 -0.04
C SER A 422 16.89 16.47 0.73
N ALA A 423 16.98 16.17 2.03
CA ALA A 423 18.13 16.53 2.86
C ALA A 423 19.39 15.78 2.40
N GLU A 424 19.32 14.46 2.22
CA GLU A 424 20.44 13.62 1.75
C GLU A 424 20.89 13.99 0.33
N SER A 425 19.94 14.33 -0.57
CA SER A 425 20.28 14.80 -1.90
C SER A 425 20.97 16.15 -1.89
N SER A 426 20.59 17.06 -0.97
CA SER A 426 21.28 18.35 -0.81
C SER A 426 22.68 18.19 -0.20
N ALA A 427 22.84 17.20 0.68
CA ALA A 427 24.12 16.87 1.30
C ALA A 427 25.02 15.96 0.43
N SER A 428 24.50 15.43 -0.69
CA SER A 428 25.18 14.41 -1.52
C SER A 428 25.58 13.14 -0.77
N THR A 429 24.83 12.76 0.28
CA THR A 429 25.10 11.58 1.13
C THR A 429 24.17 10.40 0.83
N PHE A 430 23.44 10.45 -0.28
CA PHE A 430 22.43 9.43 -0.61
C PHE A 430 23.08 8.10 -1.04
N HIS A 431 22.84 7.04 -0.26
CA HIS A 431 23.33 5.70 -0.60
C HIS A 431 22.21 4.86 -1.23
N PRO A 432 22.35 4.37 -2.48
CA PRO A 432 21.24 3.76 -3.23
C PRO A 432 20.80 2.39 -2.69
N GLU A 433 21.69 1.63 -2.06
CA GLU A 433 21.34 0.32 -1.49
C GLU A 433 20.73 0.41 -0.09
N HIS A 434 21.41 1.09 0.85
CA HIS A 434 20.92 1.27 2.21
C HIS A 434 19.57 2.00 2.26
N SER A 435 19.36 3.01 1.42
CA SER A 435 18.09 3.76 1.37
C SER A 435 16.90 2.89 0.95
N LYS A 436 17.07 1.93 0.04
CA LYS A 436 15.96 1.05 -0.38
C LYS A 436 15.45 0.18 0.76
N VAL A 437 16.36 -0.40 1.53
CA VAL A 437 16.02 -1.28 2.66
C VAL A 437 15.42 -0.45 3.79
N ALA A 438 16.06 0.67 4.15
CA ALA A 438 15.58 1.58 5.20
C ALA A 438 14.19 2.14 4.88
N ASN A 439 13.96 2.64 3.66
CA ASN A 439 12.67 3.22 3.28
C ASN A 439 11.55 2.16 3.25
N ARG A 440 11.85 0.92 2.85
CA ARG A 440 10.88 -0.18 2.91
C ARG A 440 10.51 -0.54 4.34
N ALA A 441 11.51 -0.62 5.22
CA ALA A 441 11.30 -0.84 6.64
C ALA A 441 10.44 0.28 7.25
N HIS A 442 10.74 1.55 6.96
CA HIS A 442 10.00 2.70 7.46
C HIS A 442 8.52 2.70 7.02
N VAL A 443 8.23 2.37 5.75
CA VAL A 443 6.84 2.25 5.28
C VAL A 443 6.12 1.09 5.99
N THR A 444 6.78 -0.06 6.14
CA THR A 444 6.19 -1.23 6.82
C THR A 444 5.87 -0.91 8.28
N SER A 445 6.82 -0.28 8.97
CA SER A 445 6.67 0.21 10.34
C SER A 445 5.51 1.19 10.47
N ALA A 446 5.38 2.16 9.57
CA ALA A 446 4.28 3.11 9.58
C ALA A 446 2.90 2.44 9.37
N ILE A 447 2.82 1.43 8.50
CA ILE A 447 1.58 0.65 8.32
C ILE A 447 1.19 -0.07 9.61
N ILE A 448 2.14 -0.73 10.29
CA ILE A 448 1.90 -1.42 11.56
C ILE A 448 1.40 -0.45 12.64
N VAL A 449 2.02 0.74 12.71
CA VAL A 449 1.61 1.81 13.62
C VAL A 449 0.21 2.31 13.29
N GLY A 450 -0.11 2.51 12.01
CA GLY A 450 -1.44 2.90 11.55
C GLY A 450 -2.51 1.87 11.93
N ILE A 451 -2.23 0.57 11.77
CA ILE A 451 -3.14 -0.51 12.18
C ILE A 451 -3.37 -0.46 13.69
N SER A 452 -2.29 -0.28 14.46
CA SER A 452 -2.34 -0.22 15.92
C SER A 452 -3.19 0.98 16.39
N ILE A 453 -2.94 2.19 15.85
CA ILE A 453 -3.71 3.38 16.18
C ILE A 453 -5.19 3.21 15.78
N GLY A 454 -5.46 2.56 14.64
CA GLY A 454 -6.82 2.27 14.22
C GLY A 454 -7.59 1.36 15.20
N LEU A 455 -6.95 0.26 15.62
CA LEU A 455 -7.48 -0.67 16.61
C LEU A 455 -7.76 0.00 17.96
N PHE A 456 -6.94 0.98 18.36
CA PHE A 456 -7.06 1.69 19.64
C PHE A 456 -7.72 3.08 19.51
N SER A 457 -8.36 3.39 18.39
CA SER A 457 -8.99 4.69 18.13
C SER A 457 -9.98 5.11 19.23
N LYS A 458 -10.85 4.19 19.68
CA LYS A 458 -11.79 4.44 20.78
C LYS A 458 -11.14 4.75 22.13
N LEU A 459 -9.93 4.22 22.38
CA LEU A 459 -9.17 4.52 23.60
C LEU A 459 -8.59 5.95 23.54
N LEU A 460 -8.26 6.41 22.32
CA LEU A 460 -7.67 7.72 22.07
C LEU A 460 -8.69 8.85 22.03
N GLU A 461 -9.95 8.57 21.67
CA GLU A 461 -11.07 9.55 21.69
C GLU A 461 -11.34 10.15 23.08
N GLY A 462 -10.86 9.53 24.16
CA GLY A 462 -10.89 10.10 25.51
C GLY A 462 -9.96 11.31 25.71
N GLY A 463 -8.96 11.50 24.85
CA GLY A 463 -8.07 12.66 24.82
C GLY A 463 -8.62 13.74 23.89
N LYS A 464 -9.31 14.75 24.44
CA LYS A 464 -10.09 15.75 23.68
C LYS A 464 -9.32 16.61 22.67
N ASP A 465 -8.00 16.56 22.65
CA ASP A 465 -7.19 17.58 21.97
C ASP A 465 -6.59 17.15 20.63
N VAL A 466 -6.56 15.84 20.29
CA VAL A 466 -5.90 15.37 19.06
C VAL A 466 -6.72 14.32 18.32
N SER A 467 -7.03 14.59 17.05
CA SER A 467 -7.69 13.61 16.17
C SER A 467 -6.84 12.35 16.00
N PRO A 468 -7.40 11.13 16.13
CA PRO A 468 -6.67 9.87 15.91
C PRO A 468 -5.98 9.79 14.53
N LEU A 469 -6.57 10.41 13.50
CA LEU A 469 -5.98 10.46 12.15
C LEU A 469 -4.73 11.34 12.10
N ALA A 470 -4.74 12.48 12.81
CA ALA A 470 -3.57 13.34 12.94
C ALA A 470 -2.45 12.62 13.71
N LEU A 471 -2.80 11.88 14.76
CA LEU A 471 -1.85 11.03 15.48
C LEU A 471 -1.26 9.96 14.58
N ALA A 472 -2.07 9.28 13.76
CA ALA A 472 -1.61 8.28 12.80
C ALA A 472 -0.62 8.87 11.78
N PHE A 473 -0.91 10.05 11.25
CA PHE A 473 0.01 10.76 10.37
C PHE A 473 1.34 11.10 11.04
N ILE A 474 1.30 11.69 12.24
CA ILE A 474 2.51 12.07 13.00
C ILE A 474 3.33 10.83 13.35
N ALA A 475 2.67 9.77 13.80
CA ALA A 475 3.32 8.51 14.16
C ALA A 475 3.92 7.82 12.94
N GLY A 476 3.27 7.89 11.77
CA GLY A 476 3.84 7.43 10.51
C GLY A 476 5.01 8.29 10.03
N TYR A 477 4.97 9.61 10.24
CA TYR A 477 6.06 10.53 9.91
C TYR A 477 7.29 10.36 10.81
N ALA A 478 7.08 10.04 12.09
CA ALA A 478 8.13 9.88 13.08
C ALA A 478 8.11 8.46 13.69
N SER A 479 8.04 7.43 12.84
CA SER A 479 7.84 6.04 13.29
C SER A 479 8.91 5.58 14.28
N ASP A 480 10.16 5.97 14.08
CA ASP A 480 11.26 5.59 14.97
C ASP A 480 11.10 6.17 16.37
N LYS A 481 10.65 7.44 16.46
CA LYS A 481 10.38 8.09 17.75
C LYS A 481 9.14 7.51 18.42
N PHE A 482 8.15 7.11 17.63
CA PHE A 482 6.96 6.41 18.13
C PHE A 482 7.32 5.07 18.74
N PHE A 483 8.11 4.23 18.06
CA PHE A 483 8.55 2.94 18.62
C PHE A 483 9.43 3.12 19.87
N TYR A 484 10.32 4.10 19.88
CA TYR A 484 11.08 4.43 21.09
C TYR A 484 10.18 4.80 22.27
N PHE A 485 9.10 5.53 22.02
CA PHE A 485 8.09 5.84 23.04
C PHE A 485 7.35 4.57 23.51
N VAL A 486 6.92 3.71 22.58
CA VAL A 486 6.27 2.44 22.90
C VAL A 486 7.20 1.55 23.73
N ASP A 487 8.46 1.40 23.36
CA ASP A 487 9.45 0.62 24.10
C ASP A 487 9.63 1.16 25.53
N ARG A 488 9.67 2.49 25.68
CA ARG A 488 9.74 3.14 26.99
C ARG A 488 8.47 2.89 27.82
N LEU A 489 7.30 2.90 27.21
CA LEU A 489 6.03 2.60 27.87
C LEU A 489 5.96 1.12 28.30
N VAL A 490 6.35 0.21 27.42
CA VAL A 490 6.43 -1.22 27.69
C VAL A 490 7.42 -1.49 28.82
N GLY A 491 8.59 -0.86 28.82
CA GLY A 491 9.56 -0.99 29.91
C GLY A 491 9.08 -0.42 31.25
N ALA A 492 8.22 0.61 31.23
CA ALA A 492 7.61 1.17 32.44
C ALA A 492 6.48 0.28 32.99
N MET A 493 5.66 -0.34 32.13
CA MET A 493 4.57 -1.22 32.54
C MET A 493 5.03 -2.63 32.90
N PHE A 494 6.10 -3.11 32.24
CA PHE A 494 6.70 -4.42 32.45
C PHE A 494 8.18 -4.25 32.82
N PRO A 495 8.48 -3.77 34.05
CA PRO A 495 9.86 -3.69 34.50
C PRO A 495 10.50 -5.08 34.35
N PRO A 496 11.73 -5.16 33.82
CA PRO A 496 12.43 -6.44 33.70
C PRO A 496 12.42 -7.10 35.07
N ARG A 497 11.84 -8.31 35.17
CA ARG A 497 11.95 -9.11 36.40
C ARG A 497 13.43 -9.19 36.74
N ASP A 498 13.81 -8.66 37.89
CA ASP A 498 15.18 -8.70 38.39
C ASP A 498 15.74 -10.09 38.14
N ALA A 499 16.78 -10.15 37.30
CA ALA A 499 17.53 -11.38 37.13
C ALA A 499 17.94 -11.83 38.54
N PRO A 500 17.67 -13.08 38.94
CA PRO A 500 17.97 -13.53 40.29
C PRO A 500 19.44 -13.23 40.60
N PRO A 501 19.75 -12.72 41.80
CA PRO A 501 21.10 -12.28 42.12
C PRO A 501 22.06 -13.42 41.80
N ALA A 502 22.99 -13.14 40.89
CA ALA A 502 24.02 -14.07 40.50
C ALA A 502 24.62 -14.65 41.80
N ARG A 503 24.46 -15.97 41.97
CA ARG A 503 25.04 -16.71 43.08
C ARG A 503 26.50 -16.27 43.20
N GLY A 504 26.83 -15.68 44.34
CA GLY A 504 28.16 -15.17 44.62
C GLY A 504 29.19 -16.25 44.36
N HIS A 505 30.02 -16.04 43.34
CA HIS A 505 31.34 -16.64 43.33
C HIS A 505 32.13 -15.97 44.44
N ALA A 506 32.23 -16.68 45.56
CA ALA A 506 33.18 -16.41 46.61
C ALA A 506 34.60 -16.51 46.02
N SER A 507 35.14 -15.37 45.59
CA SER A 507 36.58 -15.22 45.36
C SER A 507 37.22 -14.83 46.68
N GLY A 508 37.84 -15.81 47.31
CA GLY A 508 38.71 -15.63 48.48
C GLY A 508 39.86 -14.67 48.17
N THR A 509 39.94 -13.63 48.98
CA THR A 509 41.12 -13.22 49.77
C THR A 509 42.50 -13.62 49.25
N LEU A 510 43.30 -12.63 48.86
CA LEU A 510 44.73 -12.43 49.18
C LEU A 510 45.08 -11.01 48.67
N SER A 511 45.12 -10.01 49.56
CA SER A 511 46.29 -9.59 50.35
C SER A 511 47.20 -8.62 49.61
N GLY A 512 47.25 -7.38 50.11
CA GLY A 512 48.43 -6.51 50.04
C GLY A 512 48.25 -5.17 49.32
N GLY A 513 48.38 -4.05 50.06
CA GLY A 513 48.97 -2.84 49.47
C GLY A 513 48.34 -1.46 49.73
N LYS A 514 48.34 -1.01 50.98
CA LYS A 514 48.92 0.29 51.43
C LYS A 514 48.50 1.63 50.76
N THR A 515 47.62 2.35 51.46
CA THR A 515 47.78 3.75 51.97
C THR A 515 48.20 4.92 51.07
N ARG A 516 47.28 5.91 50.90
CA ARG A 516 47.46 7.37 51.12
C ARG A 516 46.14 8.09 50.77
N ILE A 517 45.35 8.59 51.72
CA ILE A 517 45.37 9.93 52.36
C ILE A 517 45.79 11.07 51.40
N SER A 518 44.81 11.88 50.98
CA SER A 518 44.90 13.35 50.98
C SER A 518 43.49 13.95 50.90
N ALA A 519 43.19 14.76 51.90
CA ALA A 519 41.97 15.53 52.08
C ALA A 519 42.16 16.99 51.63
N GLY A 520 41.04 17.72 51.49
CA GLY A 520 40.96 19.18 51.40
C GLY A 520 40.93 19.70 49.96
N SER A 521 40.16 20.72 49.59
CA SER A 521 39.45 21.73 50.37
C SER A 521 38.41 22.43 49.49
N ALA A 522 37.36 22.93 50.16
CA ALA A 522 36.32 23.79 49.64
C ALA A 522 36.77 25.25 49.35
N ALA A 523 36.04 25.94 48.47
CA ALA A 523 35.70 27.38 48.48
C ALA A 523 34.75 27.64 47.29
N ALA A 524 33.44 27.89 47.46
CA ALA A 524 32.80 29.14 47.90
C ALA A 524 33.11 30.37 47.03
N ARG A 525 32.16 30.77 46.16
CA ARG A 525 31.88 32.19 45.89
C ARG A 525 30.48 32.42 45.32
N SER A 526 29.70 33.15 46.10
CA SER A 526 28.43 33.80 45.75
C SER A 526 28.68 35.14 45.06
N VAL A 527 27.85 35.52 44.09
CA VAL A 527 27.45 36.90 43.68
C VAL A 527 26.12 36.70 42.90
N GLU A 528 24.91 36.97 43.40
CA GLU A 528 24.21 38.23 43.74
C GLU A 528 23.85 39.16 42.54
N GLY A 529 22.55 39.48 42.41
CA GLY A 529 21.96 40.58 41.62
C GLY A 529 21.42 40.19 40.23
N GLY A 530 20.19 40.51 39.82
CA GLY A 530 19.11 41.32 40.39
C GLY A 530 17.93 41.45 39.40
N GLU A 531 16.75 41.74 39.96
CA GLU A 531 15.48 42.28 39.42
C GLU A 531 15.33 42.61 37.92
N SER A 532 14.19 42.21 37.32
CA SER A 532 12.96 43.06 37.28
C SER A 532 11.91 42.52 36.27
N PRO A 533 10.60 42.57 36.58
CA PRO A 533 9.52 42.29 35.63
C PRO A 533 8.88 43.59 35.08
N ARG A 534 8.54 43.62 33.79
CA ARG A 534 7.57 44.57 33.23
C ARG A 534 6.67 43.89 32.21
N GLY A 535 5.36 44.03 32.45
CA GLY A 535 4.31 43.70 31.49
C GLY A 535 3.89 44.89 30.63
N HIS A 536 2.66 44.77 30.11
CA HIS A 536 1.92 45.57 29.11
C HIS A 536 2.11 45.04 27.67
N ALA A 537 1.07 44.83 26.86
CA ALA A 537 -0.36 45.14 26.95
C ALA A 537 -1.16 44.11 26.14
#